data_AF-A0A5J5F9D3-F1
#
_entry.id   AF-A0A5J5F9D3-F1
#
_cell.length_a   1.000
_cell.length_b   1.000
_cell.length_c   1.000
_cell.angle_alpha   90.00
_cell.angle_beta   90.00
_cell.angle_gamma   90.00
#
_symmetry.space_group_name_H-M   'P 1'
#
loop_
_entity.id
_entity.type
_entity.pdbx_description
1 polymer ?
#
loop_
_entity_poly.entity_id
_entity_poly.type
_entity_poly.pdbx_seq_one_letter_code
_entity_poly.pdbx_strand_id
1 'polypeptide(L)'
;MKFAHTFNETLSSENFPPEWQAAAIRYRQLKKCIKRVKEELDALGLDVQTLKELISECREGGAATGAPTLQYMFDGTIQSFQPKLVLTVRGSDGLPLDLGLSDETRQSLERLLQQRGTRPRPLNRRSSMASSQSDSSSDSSPSETSDVSAASITSASDVESSHYPLNPESVSTIEIPLNHDSEFFRDLAAELLVLGKIQSNAAKTIESEIVAMGDKVIVVATPQTSTMRRSDLYPWREIFRIYLETGIFFSTLEIEGHKERTVEDAQARLEKFLQEVDKLGLRTSFKQRNSHLLFNRFVAINEEVLRVLRFQAINKMAMTKILKKFDKRTALGARETFPTFVASNPFLASQLSKAICFTMSNKLLTIIPQLEDYLCPICQSISVKPVRLSCAHVFCVRCLVKLQREVKRFCPMCRGDVVMQADATNLDMSLLNFLKTYFPREAREKQRENENEVVQEQWRNVQLRTAAGEAMGSDAGCVVM
;
A
#
# COMPACT_ATOMS: atom_id res chain seq x y z
N MET A 1 34.00 -0.79 6.80
CA MET A 1 34.07 -0.30 5.41
C MET A 1 33.30 -1.15 4.40
N LYS A 2 32.75 -2.32 4.79
CA LYS A 2 32.17 -3.31 3.87
C LYS A 2 30.90 -2.85 3.12
N PHE A 3 29.93 -2.23 3.79
CA PHE A 3 28.61 -1.94 3.18
C PHE A 3 28.63 -1.07 1.91
N ALA A 4 29.48 -0.04 1.81
CA ALA A 4 29.53 0.80 0.60
C ALA A 4 30.18 0.08 -0.60
N HIS A 5 31.01 -0.92 -0.33
CA HIS A 5 31.53 -1.82 -1.36
C HIS A 5 30.45 -2.80 -1.77
N THR A 6 29.86 -3.50 -0.79
CA THR A 6 28.77 -4.46 -1.01
C THR A 6 27.58 -3.82 -1.74
N PHE A 7 27.20 -2.59 -1.41
CA PHE A 7 26.11 -1.87 -2.09
C PHE A 7 26.40 -1.63 -3.57
N ASN A 8 27.60 -1.15 -3.90
CA ASN A 8 28.01 -0.95 -5.30
C ASN A 8 28.16 -2.28 -6.03
N GLU A 9 28.72 -3.29 -5.37
CA GLU A 9 28.86 -4.65 -5.89
C GLU A 9 27.50 -5.26 -6.22
N THR A 10 26.51 -5.14 -5.32
CA THR A 10 25.14 -5.59 -5.57
C THR A 10 24.48 -4.82 -6.73
N LEU A 11 24.70 -3.50 -6.82
CA LEU A 11 24.20 -2.69 -7.94
C LEU A 11 24.84 -3.06 -9.29
N SER A 12 26.09 -3.55 -9.29
CA SER A 12 26.80 -3.97 -10.50
C SER A 12 26.61 -5.45 -10.84
N SER A 13 26.36 -6.31 -9.85
CA SER A 13 26.14 -7.75 -10.06
C SER A 13 24.74 -8.05 -10.57
N GLU A 14 23.76 -7.25 -10.16
CA GLU A 14 22.40 -7.36 -10.65
C GLU A 14 22.25 -6.48 -11.91
N ASN A 15 21.74 -7.06 -13.00
CA ASN A 15 21.55 -6.40 -14.30
C ASN A 15 20.43 -5.32 -14.25
N PHE A 16 20.59 -4.29 -13.42
CA PHE A 16 19.69 -3.15 -13.37
C PHE A 16 19.89 -2.25 -14.59
N PRO A 17 18.83 -1.59 -15.10
CA PRO A 17 18.96 -0.56 -16.12
C PRO A 17 19.99 0.52 -15.71
N PRO A 18 20.81 1.03 -16.65
CA PRO A 18 21.86 2.00 -16.33
C PRO A 18 21.29 3.28 -15.70
N GLU A 19 20.09 3.68 -16.10
CA GLU A 19 19.36 4.81 -15.52
C GLU A 19 19.05 4.61 -14.03
N TRP A 20 18.76 3.37 -13.61
CA TRP A 20 18.45 3.05 -12.21
C TRP A 20 19.73 3.03 -11.38
N GLN A 21 20.82 2.47 -11.91
CA GLN A 21 22.12 2.48 -11.24
C GLN A 21 22.61 3.91 -11.00
N ALA A 22 22.45 4.81 -11.99
CA ALA A 22 22.81 6.22 -11.87
C ALA A 22 21.97 6.98 -10.83
N ALA A 23 20.71 6.58 -10.64
CA ALA A 23 19.78 7.18 -9.69
C ALA A 23 19.85 6.59 -8.27
N ALA A 24 20.61 5.51 -8.06
CA ALA A 24 20.75 4.88 -6.75
C ALA A 24 21.38 5.84 -5.72
N ILE A 25 21.06 5.64 -4.44
CA ILE A 25 21.54 6.51 -3.36
C ILE A 25 23.07 6.60 -3.38
N ARG A 26 23.61 7.82 -3.47
CA ARG A 26 25.06 8.08 -3.58
C ARG A 26 25.73 8.02 -2.21
N TYR A 27 25.71 6.83 -1.62
CA TYR A 27 26.14 6.56 -0.24
C TYR A 27 27.54 7.11 0.09
N ARG A 28 28.46 7.11 -0.87
CA ARG A 28 29.83 7.65 -0.69
C ARG A 28 29.84 9.17 -0.54
N GLN A 29 29.02 9.89 -1.30
CA GLN A 29 28.93 11.36 -1.26
C GLN A 29 28.24 11.80 0.04
N LEU A 30 27.09 11.21 0.36
CA LEU A 30 26.38 11.46 1.62
C LEU A 30 27.26 11.22 2.85
N LYS A 31 28.11 10.18 2.82
CA LYS A 31 29.07 9.90 3.90
C LYS A 31 30.11 11.02 4.08
N LYS A 32 30.50 11.73 3.00
CA LYS A 32 31.39 12.90 3.10
C LYS A 32 30.67 14.08 3.73
N CYS A 33 29.40 14.32 3.38
CA CYS A 33 28.59 15.36 4.01
C CYS A 33 28.45 15.13 5.52
N ILE A 34 28.23 13.89 5.97
CA ILE A 34 28.18 13.55 7.42
C ILE A 34 29.48 13.94 8.16
N LYS A 35 30.66 13.88 7.51
CA LYS A 35 31.90 14.34 8.15
C LYS A 35 31.88 15.85 8.41
N ARG A 36 31.46 16.62 7.41
CA ARG A 36 31.34 18.09 7.52
C ARG A 36 30.31 18.51 8.56
N VAL A 37 29.19 17.79 8.67
CA VAL A 37 28.19 18.02 9.74
C VAL A 37 28.81 17.80 11.12
N LYS A 38 29.61 16.75 11.29
CA LYS A 38 30.31 16.50 12.56
C LYS A 38 31.30 17.61 12.88
N GLU A 39 32.07 18.05 11.89
CA GLU A 39 33.04 19.14 12.06
C GLU A 39 32.34 20.47 12.41
N GLU A 40 31.17 20.74 11.84
CA GLU A 40 30.33 21.89 12.17
C GLU A 40 29.78 21.81 13.60
N LEU A 41 29.30 20.63 14.03
CA LEU A 41 28.85 20.40 15.40
C LEU A 41 29.99 20.52 16.42
N ASP A 42 31.15 19.94 16.12
CA ASP A 42 32.34 20.04 16.98
C ASP A 42 32.81 21.51 17.09
N ALA A 43 32.76 22.29 16.01
CA ALA A 43 33.08 23.73 16.02
C ALA A 43 32.08 24.59 16.81
N LEU A 44 30.84 24.13 16.98
CA LEU A 44 29.83 24.76 17.83
C LEU A 44 29.92 24.30 19.30
N GLY A 45 30.83 23.37 19.62
CA GLY A 45 30.95 22.77 20.96
C GLY A 45 29.79 21.82 21.30
N LEU A 46 29.07 21.34 20.29
CA LEU A 46 27.96 20.38 20.40
C LEU A 46 28.43 19.00 19.94
N ASP A 47 29.43 18.44 20.63
CA ASP A 47 29.93 17.12 20.27
C ASP A 47 28.90 16.00 20.58
N VAL A 48 29.23 14.78 20.18
CA VAL A 48 28.32 13.63 20.34
C VAL A 48 28.05 13.28 21.80
N GLN A 49 28.99 13.55 22.72
CA GLN A 49 28.83 13.27 24.15
C GLN A 49 27.93 14.34 24.77
N THR A 50 28.23 15.61 24.53
CA THR A 50 27.43 16.76 24.98
C THR A 50 25.99 16.68 24.47
N LEU A 51 25.76 16.34 23.19
CA LEU A 51 24.41 16.18 22.66
C LEU A 51 23.64 15.03 23.31
N LYS A 52 24.31 13.93 23.69
CA LYS A 52 23.66 12.82 24.38
C LYS A 52 23.31 13.18 25.82
N GLU A 53 24.22 13.85 26.51
CA GLU A 53 24.04 14.34 27.88
C GLU A 53 22.87 15.33 27.93
N LEU A 54 22.85 16.31 27.02
CA LEU A 54 21.72 17.24 26.85
C LEU A 54 20.41 16.50 26.60
N ILE A 55 20.38 15.51 25.70
CA ILE A 55 19.16 14.74 25.41
C ILE A 55 18.72 13.89 26.62
N SER A 56 19.65 13.34 27.41
CA SER A 56 19.31 12.59 28.63
C SER A 56 18.79 13.51 29.74
N GLU A 57 19.44 14.65 29.97
CA GLU A 57 19.00 15.66 30.94
C GLU A 57 17.61 16.20 30.58
N CYS A 58 17.36 16.45 29.29
CA CYS A 58 16.04 16.83 28.76
C CYS A 58 14.97 15.73 28.93
N ARG A 59 15.35 14.45 29.03
CA ARG A 59 14.41 13.32 29.21
C ARG A 59 14.10 13.04 30.68
N GLU A 60 15.09 13.20 31.57
CA GLU A 60 14.94 12.97 33.01
C GLU A 60 14.20 14.12 33.71
N GLY A 61 14.22 15.33 33.15
CA GLY A 61 13.58 16.52 33.70
C GLY A 61 12.04 16.55 33.72
N GLY A 62 11.36 15.58 33.11
CA GLY A 62 9.89 15.43 33.14
C GLY A 62 9.08 16.59 32.54
N ALA A 63 8.00 16.28 31.82
CA ALA A 63 7.11 17.29 31.23
C ALA A 63 6.42 18.24 32.24
N ALA A 64 6.60 18.02 33.55
CA ALA A 64 5.96 18.76 34.64
C ALA A 64 6.84 19.85 35.27
N THR A 65 8.15 19.90 34.97
CA THR A 65 9.11 20.79 35.63
C THR A 65 10.01 21.51 34.63
N GLY A 66 9.45 22.39 33.80
CA GLY A 66 10.18 23.50 33.13
C GLY A 66 11.47 23.19 32.37
N ALA A 67 11.78 21.92 32.10
CA ALA A 67 13.11 21.49 31.68
C ALA A 67 13.37 21.89 30.21
N PRO A 68 14.63 22.21 29.87
CA PRO A 68 14.99 22.48 28.48
C PRO A 68 14.69 21.25 27.61
N THR A 69 14.29 21.47 26.37
CA THR A 69 14.05 20.39 25.39
C THR A 69 14.84 20.63 24.12
N LEU A 70 15.64 19.64 23.71
CA LEU A 70 16.37 19.63 22.45
C LEU A 70 15.65 18.70 21.45
N GLN A 71 15.16 19.26 20.35
CA GLN A 71 14.45 18.51 19.31
C GLN A 71 15.03 18.78 17.93
N TYR A 72 15.28 17.70 17.18
CA TYR A 72 15.62 17.78 15.76
C TYR A 72 14.38 17.50 14.90
N MET A 73 13.98 18.45 14.08
CA MET A 73 12.74 18.38 13.30
C MET A 73 12.92 18.87 11.86
N PHE A 74 11.98 18.45 11.01
CA PHE A 74 11.91 18.86 9.61
C PHE A 74 10.60 19.60 9.40
N ASP A 75 10.68 20.88 9.09
CA ASP A 75 9.53 21.71 8.74
C ASP A 75 9.41 21.80 7.21
N GLY A 76 8.23 21.52 6.66
CA GLY A 76 7.92 21.75 5.24
C GLY A 76 7.56 20.49 4.46
N THR A 77 7.99 20.42 3.20
CA THR A 77 7.77 19.28 2.29
C THR A 77 9.10 18.74 1.78
N ILE A 78 9.15 17.51 1.26
CA ILE A 78 10.40 16.93 0.72
C ILE A 78 11.06 17.80 -0.37
N GLN A 79 10.31 18.69 -1.03
CA GLN A 79 10.81 19.62 -2.04
C GLN A 79 11.31 20.95 -1.45
N SER A 80 10.81 21.32 -0.27
CA SER A 80 11.17 22.56 0.42
C SER A 80 11.06 22.35 1.92
N PHE A 81 12.20 22.07 2.54
CA PHE A 81 12.31 21.92 3.99
C PHE A 81 13.65 22.45 4.50
N GLN A 82 13.69 22.76 5.79
CA GLN A 82 14.92 23.04 6.52
C GLN A 82 14.96 22.15 7.76
N PRO A 83 16.04 21.35 7.94
CA PRO A 83 16.28 20.71 9.21
C PRO A 83 16.53 21.77 10.28
N LYS A 84 15.94 21.60 11.46
CA LYS A 84 16.08 22.53 12.58
C LYS A 84 16.44 21.76 13.83
N LEU A 85 17.51 22.21 14.48
CA LEU A 85 17.82 21.85 15.85
C LEU A 85 17.25 22.94 16.76
N VAL A 86 16.19 22.59 17.49
CA VAL A 86 15.44 23.52 18.33
C VAL A 86 15.74 23.22 19.79
N LEU A 87 16.26 24.21 20.50
CA LEU A 87 16.41 24.20 21.96
C LEU A 87 15.36 25.11 22.58
N THR A 88 14.44 24.56 23.36
CA THR A 88 13.43 25.35 24.08
C THR A 88 13.85 25.52 25.53
N VAL A 89 13.92 26.77 26.01
CA VAL A 89 14.27 27.15 27.38
C VAL A 89 13.14 28.02 27.96
N ARG A 90 12.73 27.79 29.21
CA ARG A 90 11.77 28.66 29.91
C ARG A 90 12.49 29.39 31.05
N GLY A 91 12.70 30.70 30.90
CA GLY A 91 13.43 31.54 31.87
C GLY A 91 13.42 33.02 31.48
N SER A 92 13.46 33.91 32.48
CA SER A 92 13.42 35.38 32.32
C SER A 92 14.71 35.98 31.78
N ASP A 93 15.83 35.26 31.81
CA ASP A 93 17.15 35.81 31.49
C ASP A 93 18.02 34.79 30.74
N GLY A 94 18.22 34.98 29.43
CA GLY A 94 19.28 34.29 28.67
C GLY A 94 19.28 32.75 28.70
N LEU A 95 20.37 32.15 28.19
CA LEU A 95 20.60 30.70 28.31
C LEU A 95 20.53 30.30 29.80
N PRO A 96 19.85 29.20 30.15
CA PRO A 96 19.73 28.80 31.55
C PRO A 96 21.13 28.45 32.04
N LEU A 97 21.55 29.10 33.14
CA LEU A 97 22.87 28.95 33.78
C LEU A 97 23.18 27.52 34.28
N ASP A 98 22.28 26.56 34.05
CA ASP A 98 22.28 25.22 34.63
C ASP A 98 22.41 24.07 33.60
N LEU A 99 22.54 24.38 32.31
CA LEU A 99 22.98 23.36 31.35
C LEU A 99 24.50 23.23 31.52
N GLY A 100 25.01 22.06 31.86
CA GLY A 100 26.44 21.74 32.04
C GLY A 100 27.29 21.85 30.77
N LEU A 101 27.04 22.88 29.96
CA LEU A 101 27.76 23.24 28.75
C LEU A 101 29.09 23.88 29.15
N SER A 102 30.15 23.58 28.38
CA SER A 102 31.41 24.30 28.54
C SER A 102 31.23 25.79 28.26
N ASP A 103 32.03 26.63 28.91
CA ASP A 103 32.01 28.09 28.72
C ASP A 103 32.20 28.49 27.23
N GLU A 104 32.88 27.65 26.45
CA GLU A 104 33.09 27.83 25.01
C GLU A 104 31.80 27.60 24.21
N THR A 105 31.05 26.54 24.50
CA THR A 105 29.75 26.23 23.86
C THR A 105 28.72 27.29 24.22
N ARG A 106 28.73 27.74 25.48
CA ARG A 106 27.89 28.84 25.96
C ARG A 106 28.18 30.15 25.22
N GLN A 107 29.44 30.56 25.12
CA GLN A 107 29.81 31.76 24.38
C GLN A 107 29.49 31.66 22.88
N SER A 108 29.58 30.47 22.29
CA SER A 108 29.22 30.25 20.88
C SER A 108 27.71 30.40 20.64
N LEU A 109 26.88 29.83 21.53
CA LEU A 109 25.42 30.00 21.53
C LEU A 109 25.01 31.45 21.81
N GLU A 110 25.66 32.13 22.76
CA GLU A 110 25.43 33.55 23.06
C GLU A 110 25.83 34.46 21.88
N ARG A 111 26.94 34.17 21.18
CA ARG A 111 27.33 34.89 19.96
C ARG A 111 26.34 34.68 18.82
N LEU A 112 25.80 33.48 18.64
CA LEU A 112 24.75 33.22 17.66
C LEU A 112 23.45 33.97 17.98
N LEU A 113 23.10 34.11 19.25
CA LEU A 113 21.96 34.93 19.70
C LEU A 113 22.19 36.43 19.45
N GLN A 114 23.40 36.93 19.71
CA GLN A 114 23.77 38.33 19.48
C GLN A 114 23.86 38.69 18.00
N GLN A 115 24.33 37.78 17.14
CA GLN A 115 24.40 38.01 15.69
C GLN A 115 23.03 38.00 15.01
N ARG A 116 22.01 37.35 15.59
CA ARG A 116 20.70 37.23 14.95
C ARG A 116 19.70 38.31 15.30
N GLY A 117 19.84 39.07 16.39
CA GLY A 117 18.96 40.21 16.70
C GLY A 117 17.45 39.95 16.44
N THR A 118 16.98 38.72 16.61
CA THR A 118 15.61 38.34 16.26
C THR A 118 14.71 38.71 17.42
N ARG A 119 13.94 39.79 17.23
CA ARG A 119 12.77 40.12 18.05
C ARG A 119 11.96 38.84 18.31
N PRO A 120 11.58 38.54 19.56
CA PRO A 120 10.70 37.42 19.85
C PRO A 120 9.38 37.64 19.12
N ARG A 121 9.01 36.71 18.24
CA ARG A 121 7.69 36.69 17.59
C ARG A 121 6.73 36.02 18.58
N PRO A 122 5.74 36.73 19.14
CA PRO A 122 4.82 36.11 20.09
C PRO A 122 3.95 35.10 19.34
N LEU A 123 4.07 33.83 19.73
CA LEU A 123 3.16 32.76 19.37
C LEU A 123 1.82 33.00 20.07
N ASN A 124 0.92 33.72 19.41
CA ASN A 124 -0.45 33.86 19.90
C ASN A 124 -1.20 32.55 19.61
N ARG A 125 -1.25 31.66 20.60
CA ARG A 125 -2.02 30.41 20.56
C ARG A 125 -3.31 30.63 21.34
N ARG A 126 -4.44 30.82 20.64
CA ARG A 126 -5.78 30.57 21.17
C ARG A 126 -6.62 29.84 20.13
N SER A 127 -6.80 28.53 20.36
CA SER A 127 -8.08 27.84 20.12
C SER A 127 -8.86 28.00 21.44
N SER A 128 -10.19 28.16 21.53
CA SER A 128 -11.29 27.53 20.80
C SER A 128 -12.64 28.24 21.07
N MET A 129 -13.55 28.15 20.09
CA MET A 129 -15.02 27.95 20.17
C MET A 129 -15.84 28.75 21.22
N ALA A 130 -16.75 29.63 20.78
CA ALA A 130 -18.17 29.32 20.49
C ALA A 130 -19.07 30.57 20.43
N SER A 131 -20.03 30.53 19.48
CA SER A 131 -21.38 31.11 19.53
C SER A 131 -21.65 32.59 19.13
N SER A 132 -22.17 32.70 17.90
CA SER A 132 -23.49 33.29 17.56
C SER A 132 -23.72 34.81 17.54
N GLN A 133 -24.31 35.22 16.39
CA GLN A 133 -25.24 36.34 16.11
C GLN A 133 -24.69 37.52 15.29
N SER A 134 -25.22 37.60 14.05
CA SER A 134 -25.79 38.77 13.32
C SER A 134 -25.50 40.17 13.90
N ASP A 135 -25.23 41.23 13.14
CA ASP A 135 -25.78 41.60 11.83
C ASP A 135 -25.03 42.84 11.27
N SER A 136 -25.08 42.97 9.94
CA SER A 136 -25.13 44.22 9.14
C SER A 136 -24.07 45.35 9.24
N SER A 137 -23.42 45.51 8.07
CA SER A 137 -23.35 46.73 7.22
C SER A 137 -22.37 47.88 7.50
N SER A 138 -21.49 48.09 6.49
CA SER A 138 -21.07 49.35 5.82
C SER A 138 -20.46 50.48 6.69
N ASP A 139 -19.43 51.23 6.32
CA ASP A 139 -19.06 51.77 5.01
C ASP A 139 -17.68 52.47 5.11
N SER A 140 -16.99 52.55 3.96
CA SER A 140 -16.12 53.64 3.49
C SER A 140 -14.78 54.00 4.15
N SER A 141 -13.84 54.26 3.24
CA SER A 141 -12.43 54.64 3.41
C SER A 141 -12.27 56.19 3.52
N PRO A 142 -11.10 56.79 3.24
CA PRO A 142 -10.25 57.51 4.20
C PRO A 142 -10.20 59.04 3.91
N SER A 143 -9.38 59.81 4.63
CA SER A 143 -8.65 61.07 4.25
C SER A 143 -8.44 61.95 5.50
N GLU A 144 -7.22 62.18 5.98
CA GLU A 144 -6.25 63.25 5.64
C GLU A 144 -6.34 64.50 6.56
N THR A 145 -5.18 65.15 6.71
CA THR A 145 -4.88 66.48 7.29
C THR A 145 -4.64 66.51 8.82
N SER A 146 -3.38 66.63 9.28
CA SER A 146 -2.64 67.87 9.63
C SER A 146 -3.44 68.74 10.63
N ASP A 147 -2.90 69.16 11.79
CA ASP A 147 -1.70 69.98 11.86
C ASP A 147 -1.26 70.26 13.33
N VAL A 148 0.03 70.55 13.46
CA VAL A 148 0.77 71.36 14.46
C VAL A 148 0.43 71.42 15.98
N SER A 149 1.48 71.04 16.75
CA SER A 149 2.22 71.84 17.75
C SER A 149 1.52 72.49 18.95
N ALA A 150 1.97 72.14 20.16
CA ALA A 150 2.72 73.06 21.04
C ALA A 150 3.10 72.39 22.38
N ALA A 151 4.36 72.58 22.76
CA ALA A 151 4.96 72.16 24.01
C ALA A 151 4.48 73.00 25.19
N SER A 152 4.55 72.43 26.41
CA SER A 152 4.93 73.15 27.62
C SER A 152 5.45 72.19 28.69
N ILE A 153 6.58 72.59 29.25
CA ILE A 153 7.41 71.99 30.29
C ILE A 153 6.95 72.54 31.64
N THR A 154 6.93 71.71 32.70
CA THR A 154 7.26 71.97 34.13
C THR A 154 6.66 70.82 34.96
N SER A 155 7.20 70.26 36.04
CA SER A 155 8.48 70.23 36.76
C SER A 155 8.26 69.24 37.93
N ALA A 156 9.25 68.40 38.18
CA ALA A 156 9.66 67.81 39.46
C ALA A 156 8.67 67.16 40.46
N SER A 157 8.99 65.88 40.71
CA SER A 157 9.04 65.13 41.98
C SER A 157 7.76 64.86 42.76
N ASP A 158 7.35 63.59 42.78
CA ASP A 158 7.15 62.88 44.03
C ASP A 158 7.56 61.41 43.92
N VAL A 159 8.24 60.97 44.95
CA VAL A 159 8.82 59.63 45.15
C VAL A 159 7.71 58.73 45.67
N GLU A 160 7.30 57.72 44.89
CA GLU A 160 6.58 56.59 45.47
C GLU A 160 6.93 55.28 44.75
N SER A 161 7.75 54.51 45.46
CA SER A 161 8.03 53.11 45.25
C SER A 161 6.71 52.32 45.19
N SER A 162 6.40 51.71 44.06
CA SER A 162 5.41 50.64 44.00
C SER A 162 5.89 49.51 43.09
N HIS A 163 6.37 48.48 43.78
CA HIS A 163 6.42 47.10 43.34
C HIS A 163 5.21 46.73 42.47
N TYR A 164 5.44 46.32 41.24
CA TYR A 164 4.54 45.40 40.52
C TYR A 164 5.34 44.22 39.94
N PRO A 165 4.80 42.99 40.00
CA PRO A 165 5.57 41.76 39.93
C PRO A 165 5.88 41.34 38.49
N LEU A 166 7.06 40.75 38.29
CA LEU A 166 7.52 40.15 37.06
C LEU A 166 6.50 39.13 36.51
N ASN A 167 6.22 39.27 35.21
CA ASN A 167 5.45 38.35 34.40
C ASN A 167 6.15 36.97 34.37
N PRO A 168 5.57 35.88 34.90
CA PRO A 168 6.20 34.58 34.83
C PRO A 168 5.91 33.93 33.47
N GLU A 169 6.94 33.31 32.90
CA GLU A 169 6.86 32.33 31.80
C GLU A 169 7.09 32.80 30.35
N SER A 170 8.13 33.59 30.07
CA SER A 170 8.70 33.68 28.72
C SER A 170 9.35 32.33 28.32
N VAL A 171 8.76 31.63 27.35
CA VAL A 171 9.39 30.49 26.68
C VAL A 171 10.22 31.03 25.52
N SER A 172 11.54 30.86 25.60
CA SER A 172 12.50 31.26 24.57
C SER A 172 12.90 30.03 23.77
N THR A 173 12.60 30.04 22.47
CA THR A 173 12.98 28.98 21.53
C THR A 173 14.20 29.43 20.73
N ILE A 174 15.27 28.63 20.76
CA ILE A 174 16.52 28.89 20.04
C ILE A 174 16.62 27.89 18.89
N GLU A 175 16.65 28.40 17.66
CA GLU A 175 16.95 27.61 16.46
C GLU A 175 18.46 27.65 16.19
N ILE A 176 19.11 26.49 16.19
CA ILE A 176 20.53 26.34 15.85
C ILE A 176 20.60 25.92 14.37
N PRO A 177 20.96 26.83 13.45
CA PRO A 177 21.07 26.49 12.04
C PRO A 177 22.36 25.70 11.80
N LEU A 178 22.21 24.50 11.27
CA LEU A 178 23.31 23.71 10.71
C LEU A 178 23.25 23.86 9.18
N ASN A 179 24.38 24.13 8.54
CA ASN A 179 24.42 24.34 7.10
C ASN A 179 24.68 23.03 6.35
N HIS A 180 25.55 22.17 6.88
CA HIS A 180 25.93 20.93 6.23
C HIS A 180 24.90 19.83 6.37
N ASP A 181 24.04 19.87 7.39
CA ASP A 181 22.94 18.91 7.53
C ASP A 181 21.85 19.22 6.50
N SER A 182 21.58 20.50 6.26
CA SER A 182 20.70 21.00 5.22
C SER A 182 21.18 20.56 3.85
N GLU A 183 22.49 20.59 3.58
CA GLU A 183 23.08 20.01 2.36
C GLU A 183 22.85 18.49 2.29
N PHE A 184 23.16 17.75 3.37
CA PHE A 184 22.99 16.30 3.43
C PHE A 184 21.54 15.86 3.17
N PHE A 185 20.56 16.49 3.83
CA PHE A 185 19.17 16.11 3.68
C PHE A 185 18.58 16.59 2.36
N ARG A 186 18.98 17.74 1.81
CA ARG A 186 18.59 18.15 0.46
C ARG A 186 19.07 17.16 -0.60
N ASP A 187 20.34 16.74 -0.51
CA ASP A 187 20.90 15.73 -1.42
C ASP A 187 20.14 14.40 -1.32
N LEU A 188 19.90 13.93 -0.10
CA LEU A 188 19.15 12.69 0.14
C LEU A 188 17.70 12.81 -0.35
N ALA A 189 17.03 13.93 -0.12
CA ALA A 189 15.67 14.17 -0.58
C ALA A 189 15.58 14.22 -2.11
N ALA A 190 16.53 14.88 -2.77
CA ALA A 190 16.62 14.91 -4.23
C ALA A 190 16.80 13.49 -4.81
N GLU A 191 17.68 12.69 -4.22
CA GLU A 191 17.88 11.28 -4.60
C GLU A 191 16.58 10.46 -4.41
N LEU A 192 15.89 10.62 -3.27
CA LEU A 192 14.62 9.93 -3.01
C LEU A 192 13.50 10.37 -3.96
N LEU A 193 13.47 11.61 -4.43
CA LEU A 193 12.51 12.09 -5.42
C LEU A 193 12.75 11.45 -6.79
N VAL A 194 14.01 11.35 -7.22
CA VAL A 194 14.37 10.67 -8.48
C VAL A 194 13.99 9.19 -8.40
N LEU A 195 14.31 8.52 -7.29
CA LEU A 195 13.94 7.13 -7.04
C LEU A 195 12.42 6.92 -7.07
N GLY A 196 11.65 7.83 -6.45
CA GLY A 196 10.19 7.79 -6.48
C GLY A 196 9.62 7.93 -7.89
N LYS A 197 10.23 8.77 -8.74
CA LYS A 197 9.84 8.93 -10.16
C LYS A 197 10.13 7.66 -10.96
N ILE A 198 11.31 7.06 -10.78
CA ILE A 198 11.68 5.80 -11.45
C ILE A 198 10.71 4.69 -11.07
N GLN A 199 10.42 4.53 -9.77
CA GLN A 199 9.48 3.52 -9.31
C GLN A 199 8.07 3.75 -9.86
N SER A 200 7.59 5.00 -9.87
CA SER A 200 6.26 5.33 -10.41
C SER A 200 6.17 5.05 -11.91
N ASN A 201 7.23 5.32 -12.67
CA ASN A 201 7.28 5.03 -14.09
C ASN A 201 7.32 3.51 -14.34
N ALA A 202 8.17 2.78 -13.62
CA ALA A 202 8.24 1.33 -13.71
C ALA A 202 6.89 0.68 -13.36
N ALA A 203 6.20 1.18 -12.34
CA ALA A 203 4.86 0.74 -11.95
C ALA A 203 3.87 0.85 -13.11
N LYS A 204 3.79 2.04 -13.72
CA LYS A 204 2.87 2.32 -14.84
C LYS A 204 3.17 1.45 -16.06
N THR A 205 4.45 1.28 -16.38
CA THR A 205 4.86 0.42 -17.49
C THR A 205 4.42 -1.01 -17.23
N ILE A 206 4.75 -1.57 -16.06
CA ILE A 206 4.37 -2.94 -15.70
C ILE A 206 2.85 -3.10 -15.71
N GLU A 207 2.09 -2.17 -15.13
CA GLU A 207 0.63 -2.21 -15.13
C GLU A 207 0.06 -2.24 -16.56
N SER A 208 0.57 -1.37 -17.44
CA SER A 208 0.13 -1.34 -18.84
C SER A 208 0.47 -2.64 -19.59
N GLU A 209 1.63 -3.24 -19.31
CA GLU A 209 2.03 -4.52 -19.91
C GLU A 209 1.16 -5.68 -19.41
N ILE A 210 0.80 -5.67 -18.13
CA ILE A 210 -0.10 -6.66 -17.55
C ILE A 210 -1.47 -6.60 -18.22
N VAL A 211 -2.03 -5.40 -18.39
CA VAL A 211 -3.33 -5.22 -19.06
C VAL A 211 -3.26 -5.70 -20.50
N ALA A 212 -2.26 -5.23 -21.27
CA ALA A 212 -2.10 -5.61 -22.66
C ALA A 212 -1.84 -7.12 -22.86
N MET A 213 -1.14 -7.76 -21.91
CA MET A 213 -0.93 -9.20 -21.90
C MET A 213 -2.24 -9.94 -21.57
N GLY A 214 -2.98 -9.47 -20.57
CA GLY A 214 -4.30 -10.00 -20.21
C GLY A 214 -5.25 -10.01 -21.39
N ASP A 215 -5.36 -8.91 -22.14
CA ASP A 215 -6.21 -8.81 -23.33
C ASP A 215 -5.82 -9.84 -24.41
N LYS A 216 -4.52 -10.07 -24.61
CA LYS A 216 -4.03 -11.09 -25.55
C LYS A 216 -4.28 -12.51 -25.04
N VAL A 217 -4.22 -12.74 -23.73
CA VAL A 217 -4.56 -14.02 -23.12
C VAL A 217 -6.05 -14.33 -23.32
N ILE A 218 -6.95 -13.34 -23.21
CA ILE A 218 -8.38 -13.52 -23.54
C ILE A 218 -8.53 -14.12 -24.93
N VAL A 219 -7.82 -13.58 -25.92
CA VAL A 219 -7.96 -13.99 -27.33
C VAL A 219 -7.56 -15.46 -27.53
N VAL A 220 -6.49 -15.92 -26.90
CA VAL A 220 -6.03 -17.32 -27.03
C VAL A 220 -6.80 -18.30 -26.14
N ALA A 221 -7.34 -17.82 -25.01
CA ALA A 221 -8.11 -18.62 -24.06
C ALA A 221 -9.58 -18.75 -24.49
N THR A 222 -10.18 -17.73 -25.09
CA THR A 222 -11.62 -17.73 -25.44
C THR A 222 -11.92 -18.77 -26.53
N PRO A 223 -12.79 -19.75 -26.26
CA PRO A 223 -13.22 -20.71 -27.27
C PRO A 223 -14.14 -20.02 -28.29
N GLN A 224 -13.64 -19.69 -29.48
CA GLN A 224 -14.50 -19.23 -30.59
C GLN A 224 -15.08 -20.42 -31.35
N THR A 225 -16.25 -20.26 -31.97
CA THR A 225 -16.97 -21.31 -32.71
C THR A 225 -16.12 -21.99 -33.79
N SER A 226 -15.19 -21.26 -34.43
CA SER A 226 -14.27 -21.79 -35.45
C SER A 226 -12.97 -22.40 -34.87
N THR A 227 -12.58 -22.04 -33.65
CA THR A 227 -11.28 -22.42 -33.04
C THR A 227 -11.41 -23.18 -31.72
N MET A 228 -12.61 -23.65 -31.36
CA MET A 228 -12.92 -24.32 -30.08
C MET A 228 -11.94 -25.47 -29.74
N ARG A 229 -11.43 -26.20 -30.75
CA ARG A 229 -10.44 -27.28 -30.55
C ARG A 229 -9.02 -26.79 -30.27
N ARG A 230 -8.69 -25.56 -30.64
CA ARG A 230 -7.37 -24.90 -30.49
C ARG A 230 -7.32 -23.86 -29.37
N SER A 231 -8.40 -23.67 -28.62
CA SER A 231 -8.38 -22.84 -27.41
C SER A 231 -7.44 -23.46 -26.36
N ASP A 232 -6.68 -22.57 -25.71
CA ASP A 232 -5.77 -22.86 -24.62
C ASP A 232 -6.36 -22.46 -23.25
N LEU A 233 -7.70 -22.43 -23.14
CA LEU A 233 -8.42 -22.03 -21.92
C LEU A 233 -7.95 -22.77 -20.66
N TYR A 234 -7.93 -24.12 -20.72
CA TYR A 234 -7.61 -24.96 -19.56
C TYR A 234 -6.17 -24.81 -19.09
N PRO A 235 -5.14 -24.84 -19.98
CA PRO A 235 -3.77 -24.51 -19.59
C PRO A 235 -3.65 -23.15 -18.89
N TRP A 236 -4.26 -22.10 -19.45
CA TRP A 236 -4.21 -20.76 -18.86
C TRP A 236 -4.95 -20.66 -17.52
N ARG A 237 -6.11 -21.30 -17.39
CA ARG A 237 -6.86 -21.37 -16.13
C ARG A 237 -6.00 -21.99 -15.02
N GLU A 238 -5.36 -23.11 -15.32
CA GLU A 238 -4.53 -23.82 -14.34
C GLU A 238 -3.28 -23.01 -13.97
N ILE A 239 -2.62 -22.38 -14.94
CA ILE A 239 -1.48 -21.49 -14.69
C ILE A 239 -1.87 -20.36 -13.73
N PHE A 240 -3.01 -19.71 -13.96
CA PHE A 240 -3.45 -18.62 -13.07
C PHE A 240 -3.91 -19.12 -11.70
N ARG A 241 -4.54 -20.29 -11.61
CA ARG A 241 -4.86 -20.94 -10.33
C ARG A 241 -3.60 -21.15 -9.49
N ILE A 242 -2.57 -21.78 -10.05
CA ILE A 242 -1.30 -22.03 -9.37
C ILE A 242 -0.61 -20.71 -8.99
N TYR A 243 -0.62 -19.73 -9.89
CA TYR A 243 -0.02 -18.42 -9.64
C TYR A 243 -0.64 -17.72 -8.43
N LEU A 244 -1.97 -17.72 -8.34
CA LEU A 244 -2.72 -17.08 -7.26
C LEU A 244 -2.52 -17.82 -5.93
N GLU A 245 -2.62 -19.15 -5.94
CA GLU A 245 -2.37 -19.97 -4.74
C GLU A 245 -0.93 -19.83 -4.22
N THR A 246 0.03 -19.69 -5.13
CA THR A 246 1.44 -19.53 -4.76
C THR A 246 1.69 -18.19 -4.07
N GLY A 247 0.92 -17.14 -4.39
CA GLY A 247 1.02 -15.84 -3.73
C GLY A 247 2.45 -15.29 -3.77
N ILE A 248 2.98 -15.07 -4.97
CA ILE A 248 4.41 -14.77 -5.18
C ILE A 248 4.85 -13.52 -4.41
N PHE A 249 4.12 -12.41 -4.57
CA PHE A 249 4.51 -11.12 -3.96
C PHE A 249 3.79 -10.84 -2.62
N PHE A 250 2.68 -11.52 -2.34
CA PHE A 250 1.88 -11.33 -1.12
C PHE A 250 1.41 -12.63 -0.53
N SER A 251 1.21 -12.61 0.78
CA SER A 251 0.40 -13.63 1.40
C SER A 251 -1.05 -13.54 0.96
N THR A 252 -1.58 -14.67 0.52
CA THR A 252 -3.01 -14.93 0.36
C THR A 252 -3.71 -15.21 1.69
N LEU A 253 -2.97 -15.33 2.79
CA LEU A 253 -3.51 -15.61 4.12
C LEU A 253 -3.89 -14.31 4.85
N GLU A 254 -5.16 -14.18 5.23
CA GLU A 254 -5.69 -13.06 6.03
C GLU A 254 -4.93 -12.88 7.36
N ILE A 255 -4.48 -13.99 7.96
CA ILE A 255 -3.71 -14.03 9.23
C ILE A 255 -2.37 -13.27 9.10
N GLU A 256 -1.79 -13.24 7.89
CA GLU A 256 -0.51 -12.58 7.63
C GLU A 256 -0.69 -11.09 7.24
N GLY A 257 -1.92 -10.57 7.28
CA GLY A 257 -2.25 -9.15 7.10
C GLY A 257 -1.89 -8.59 5.73
N HIS A 258 -1.86 -9.43 4.69
CA HIS A 258 -1.39 -9.08 3.35
C HIS A 258 -0.03 -8.36 3.36
N LYS A 259 0.87 -8.79 4.25
CA LYS A 259 2.23 -8.25 4.31
C LYS A 259 2.95 -8.51 2.99
N GLU A 260 3.67 -7.49 2.54
CA GLU A 260 4.58 -7.58 1.40
C GLU A 260 5.68 -8.59 1.75
N ARG A 261 5.91 -9.55 0.84
CA ARG A 261 6.95 -10.56 1.01
C ARG A 261 8.32 -9.94 0.85
N THR A 262 9.33 -10.56 1.45
CA THR A 262 10.72 -10.21 1.16
C THR A 262 11.03 -10.56 -0.28
N VAL A 263 12.07 -9.94 -0.82
CA VAL A 263 12.56 -10.22 -2.17
C VAL A 263 12.92 -11.70 -2.33
N GLU A 264 13.59 -12.26 -1.32
CA GLU A 264 14.10 -13.62 -1.32
C GLU A 264 12.95 -14.62 -1.32
N ASP A 265 11.92 -14.38 -0.49
CA ASP A 265 10.72 -15.20 -0.44
C ASP A 265 9.95 -15.15 -1.77
N ALA A 266 9.80 -13.96 -2.35
CA ALA A 266 9.10 -13.77 -3.62
C ALA A 266 9.83 -14.47 -4.77
N GLN A 267 11.17 -14.42 -4.80
CA GLN A 267 11.96 -15.16 -5.77
C GLN A 267 11.78 -16.68 -5.63
N ALA A 268 11.90 -17.22 -4.41
CA ALA A 268 11.75 -18.66 -4.16
C ALA A 268 10.35 -19.16 -4.57
N ARG A 269 9.32 -18.34 -4.34
CA ARG A 269 7.94 -18.64 -4.74
C ARG A 269 7.75 -18.57 -6.25
N LEU A 270 8.36 -17.61 -6.95
CA LEU A 270 8.33 -17.57 -8.40
C LEU A 270 8.97 -18.83 -8.99
N GLU A 271 10.10 -19.27 -8.44
CA GLU A 271 10.75 -20.50 -8.87
C GLU A 271 9.85 -21.73 -8.63
N LYS A 272 9.24 -21.83 -7.44
CA LYS A 272 8.27 -22.88 -7.12
C LYS A 272 7.09 -22.90 -8.10
N PHE A 273 6.55 -21.72 -8.45
CA PHE A 273 5.49 -21.59 -9.44
C PHE A 273 5.92 -22.17 -10.80
N LEU A 274 7.12 -21.81 -11.29
CA LEU A 274 7.63 -22.33 -12.56
C LEU A 274 7.83 -23.86 -12.51
N GLN A 275 8.35 -24.38 -11.40
CA GLN A 275 8.52 -25.82 -11.19
C GLN A 275 7.19 -26.58 -11.24
N GLU A 276 6.12 -26.07 -10.60
CA GLU A 276 4.81 -26.72 -10.64
C GLU A 276 4.17 -26.63 -12.05
N VAL A 277 4.34 -25.52 -12.76
CA VAL A 277 3.89 -25.38 -14.16
C VAL A 277 4.59 -26.40 -15.07
N ASP A 278 5.88 -26.63 -14.87
CA ASP A 278 6.66 -27.58 -15.66
C ASP A 278 6.31 -29.03 -15.30
N LYS A 279 6.14 -29.34 -14.01
CA LYS A 279 5.71 -30.66 -13.50
C LYS A 279 4.36 -31.10 -14.04
N LEU A 280 3.42 -30.16 -14.20
CA LEU A 280 2.11 -30.42 -14.81
C LEU A 280 2.14 -30.41 -16.34
N GLY A 281 3.30 -30.15 -16.96
CA GLY A 281 3.44 -30.10 -18.42
C GLY A 281 2.62 -29.00 -19.09
N LEU A 282 2.28 -27.93 -18.37
CA LEU A 282 1.37 -26.91 -18.89
C LEU A 282 2.01 -26.13 -20.05
N ARG A 283 3.33 -25.91 -20.02
CA ARG A 283 4.05 -25.27 -21.13
C ARG A 283 3.97 -26.04 -22.44
N THR A 284 3.97 -27.37 -22.39
CA THR A 284 3.88 -28.21 -23.60
C THR A 284 2.44 -28.47 -24.02
N SER A 285 1.48 -28.22 -23.13
CA SER A 285 0.05 -28.39 -23.39
C SER A 285 -0.58 -27.30 -24.28
N PHE A 286 0.11 -26.18 -24.48
CA PHE A 286 -0.34 -25.09 -25.34
C PHE A 286 -0.41 -25.53 -26.80
N LYS A 287 -1.52 -25.20 -27.46
CA LYS A 287 -1.76 -25.50 -28.87
C LYS A 287 -1.35 -24.33 -29.76
N GLN A 288 -1.43 -23.10 -29.25
CA GLN A 288 -1.09 -21.90 -30.00
C GLN A 288 0.32 -21.43 -29.69
N ARG A 289 1.11 -21.11 -30.72
CA ARG A 289 2.45 -20.52 -30.57
C ARG A 289 2.42 -19.22 -29.75
N ASN A 290 1.36 -18.43 -29.92
CA ASN A 290 1.17 -17.19 -29.17
C ASN A 290 1.05 -17.43 -27.66
N SER A 291 0.45 -18.54 -27.22
CA SER A 291 0.35 -18.87 -25.80
C SER A 291 1.72 -19.08 -25.15
N HIS A 292 2.66 -19.72 -25.86
CA HIS A 292 4.06 -19.83 -25.37
C HIS A 292 4.74 -18.46 -25.24
N LEU A 293 4.55 -17.58 -26.22
CA LEU A 293 5.11 -16.22 -26.18
C LEU A 293 4.51 -15.40 -25.05
N LEU A 294 3.20 -15.50 -24.84
CA LEU A 294 2.48 -14.82 -23.76
C LEU A 294 2.92 -15.35 -22.39
N PHE A 295 3.13 -16.66 -22.25
CA PHE A 295 3.66 -17.24 -21.02
C PHE A 295 5.06 -16.75 -20.71
N ASN A 296 5.98 -16.74 -21.69
CA ASN A 296 7.32 -16.20 -21.49
C ASN A 296 7.28 -14.72 -21.13
N ARG A 297 6.37 -13.95 -21.73
CA ARG A 297 6.15 -12.55 -21.36
C ARG A 297 5.59 -12.40 -19.96
N PHE A 298 4.68 -13.27 -19.54
CA PHE A 298 4.15 -13.31 -18.17
C PHE A 298 5.25 -13.55 -17.14
N VAL A 299 6.13 -14.51 -17.38
CA VAL A 299 7.30 -14.75 -16.52
C VAL A 299 8.22 -13.54 -16.51
N ALA A 300 8.53 -12.97 -17.68
CA ALA A 300 9.35 -11.77 -17.76
C ALA A 300 8.77 -10.60 -16.96
N ILE A 301 7.46 -10.36 -17.03
CA ILE A 301 6.80 -9.32 -16.21
C ILE A 301 7.05 -9.58 -14.71
N ASN A 302 6.87 -10.81 -14.25
CA ASN A 302 7.13 -11.17 -12.85
C ASN A 302 8.59 -10.94 -12.42
N GLU A 303 9.54 -11.24 -13.29
CA GLU A 303 10.95 -10.95 -13.07
C GLU A 303 11.23 -9.43 -13.04
N GLU A 304 10.56 -8.64 -13.87
CA GLU A 304 10.62 -7.17 -13.81
C GLU A 304 10.11 -6.64 -12.46
N VAL A 305 9.00 -7.19 -11.95
CA VAL A 305 8.48 -6.83 -10.62
C VAL A 305 9.52 -7.13 -9.54
N LEU A 306 10.09 -8.34 -9.54
CA LEU A 306 11.15 -8.72 -8.60
C LEU A 306 12.35 -7.78 -8.69
N ARG A 307 12.74 -7.37 -9.90
CA ARG A 307 13.85 -6.43 -10.11
C ARG A 307 13.55 -5.06 -9.50
N VAL A 308 12.34 -4.53 -9.66
CA VAL A 308 11.96 -3.26 -9.02
C VAL A 308 11.97 -3.41 -7.50
N LEU A 309 11.45 -4.52 -6.96
CA LEU A 309 11.43 -4.77 -5.52
C LEU A 309 12.83 -4.89 -4.93
N ARG A 310 13.75 -5.58 -5.61
CA ARG A 310 15.17 -5.62 -5.27
C ARG A 310 15.77 -4.25 -5.20
N PHE A 311 15.59 -3.46 -6.26
CA PHE A 311 16.11 -2.11 -6.33
C PHE A 311 15.57 -1.23 -5.18
N GLN A 312 14.27 -1.34 -4.88
CA GLN A 312 13.65 -0.64 -3.76
C GLN A 312 14.23 -1.09 -2.40
N ALA A 313 14.38 -2.40 -2.19
CA ALA A 313 14.91 -2.97 -0.95
C ALA A 313 16.36 -2.51 -0.68
N ILE A 314 17.21 -2.55 -1.72
CA ILE A 314 18.61 -2.13 -1.65
C ILE A 314 18.71 -0.64 -1.33
N ASN A 315 17.92 0.22 -1.98
CA ASN A 315 17.92 1.66 -1.69
C ASN A 315 17.31 1.99 -0.31
N LYS A 316 16.25 1.29 0.13
CA LYS A 316 15.70 1.42 1.50
C LYS A 316 16.74 1.03 2.56
N MET A 317 17.50 -0.03 2.32
CA MET A 317 18.61 -0.43 3.17
C MET A 317 19.70 0.64 3.21
N ALA A 318 20.09 1.20 2.06
CA ALA A 318 21.07 2.28 1.99
C ALA A 318 20.61 3.54 2.76
N MET A 319 19.35 3.94 2.61
CA MET A 319 18.73 5.04 3.38
C MET A 319 18.83 4.77 4.89
N THR A 320 18.40 3.60 5.33
CA THR A 320 18.45 3.22 6.76
C THR A 320 19.89 3.22 7.29
N LYS A 321 20.84 2.72 6.50
CA LYS A 321 22.26 2.65 6.89
C LYS A 321 22.95 4.02 6.86
N ILE A 322 22.54 4.95 6.00
CA ILE A 322 23.10 6.31 5.96
C ILE A 322 22.55 7.15 7.11
N LEU A 323 21.25 7.05 7.41
CA LEU A 323 20.63 7.70 8.57
C LEU A 323 21.20 7.17 9.90
N LYS A 324 21.36 5.84 10.04
CA LYS A 324 22.06 5.26 11.21
C LYS A 324 23.50 5.77 11.35
N LYS A 325 24.17 6.08 10.23
CA LYS A 325 25.52 6.65 10.25
C LYS A 325 25.52 8.12 10.66
N PHE A 326 24.53 8.88 10.20
CA PHE A 326 24.30 10.27 10.60
C PHE A 326 24.14 10.33 12.12
N ASP A 327 23.16 9.61 12.68
CA ASP A 327 22.90 9.61 14.13
C ASP A 327 24.07 9.11 14.97
N LYS A 328 24.83 8.12 14.48
CA LYS A 328 26.03 7.65 15.19
C LYS A 328 27.09 8.75 15.34
N ARG A 329 27.07 9.76 14.46
CA ARG A 329 28.05 10.86 14.41
C ARG A 329 27.52 12.20 14.89
N THR A 330 26.20 12.35 15.01
CA THR A 330 25.57 13.62 15.37
C THR A 330 24.61 13.50 16.57
N ALA A 331 24.16 12.30 16.96
CA ALA A 331 23.18 12.07 18.02
C ALA A 331 21.81 12.78 17.86
N LEU A 332 21.51 13.36 16.68
CA LEU A 332 20.32 14.18 16.43
C LEU A 332 19.00 13.38 16.24
N GLY A 333 19.05 12.05 16.13
CA GLY A 333 17.84 11.21 16.02
C GLY A 333 17.13 11.27 14.66
N ALA A 334 17.83 11.65 13.60
CA ALA A 334 17.30 11.74 12.24
C ALA A 334 16.82 10.40 11.67
N ARG A 335 17.26 9.26 12.22
CA ARG A 335 16.80 7.92 11.82
C ARG A 335 15.31 7.71 12.03
N GLU A 336 14.69 8.38 13.00
CA GLU A 336 13.26 8.22 13.31
C GLU A 336 12.42 9.33 12.68
N THR A 337 12.93 10.56 12.72
CA THR A 337 12.20 11.74 12.23
C THR A 337 12.17 11.83 10.71
N PHE A 338 13.28 11.55 10.01
CA PHE A 338 13.35 11.70 8.56
C PHE A 338 12.48 10.69 7.80
N PRO A 339 12.49 9.37 8.07
CA PRO A 339 11.63 8.42 7.37
C PRO A 339 10.14 8.72 7.54
N THR A 340 9.76 9.22 8.72
CA THR A 340 8.38 9.65 9.00
C THR A 340 8.00 10.87 8.16
N PHE A 341 8.91 11.84 8.04
CA PHE A 341 8.74 13.01 7.19
C PHE A 341 8.58 12.67 5.71
N VAL A 342 9.39 11.73 5.20
CA VAL A 342 9.34 11.32 3.78
C VAL A 342 8.37 10.17 3.49
N ALA A 343 7.55 9.73 4.47
CA ALA A 343 6.70 8.55 4.33
C ALA A 343 5.69 8.61 3.18
N SER A 344 5.28 9.82 2.77
CA SER A 344 4.40 10.06 1.63
C SER A 344 5.08 9.90 0.26
N ASN A 345 6.41 9.74 0.21
CA ASN A 345 7.13 9.55 -1.04
C ASN A 345 6.76 8.18 -1.67
N PRO A 346 6.40 8.13 -2.97
CA PRO A 346 6.13 6.89 -3.69
C PRO A 346 7.22 5.82 -3.54
N PHE A 347 8.48 6.23 -3.38
CA PHE A 347 9.60 5.35 -3.11
C PHE A 347 9.43 4.49 -1.84
N LEU A 348 8.84 5.08 -0.79
CA LEU A 348 8.65 4.42 0.49
C LEU A 348 7.30 3.71 0.59
N ALA A 349 6.29 4.22 -0.13
CA ALA A 349 4.99 3.60 -0.23
C ALA A 349 5.09 2.20 -0.88
N SER A 350 4.64 1.15 -0.17
CA SER A 350 4.58 -0.24 -0.68
C SER A 350 3.43 -0.46 -1.66
N GLN A 351 3.27 0.46 -2.62
CA GLN A 351 2.11 0.47 -3.52
C GLN A 351 2.32 -0.34 -4.79
N LEU A 352 3.58 -0.52 -5.22
CA LEU A 352 3.88 -1.19 -6.49
C LEU A 352 3.37 -2.63 -6.50
N SER A 353 3.77 -3.43 -5.51
CA SER A 353 3.40 -4.83 -5.40
C SER A 353 1.87 -4.97 -5.32
N LYS A 354 1.20 -4.12 -4.52
CA LYS A 354 -0.25 -4.20 -4.29
C LYS A 354 -1.03 -3.85 -5.56
N ALA A 355 -0.60 -2.83 -6.29
CA ALA A 355 -1.18 -2.44 -7.57
C ALA A 355 -1.01 -3.54 -8.62
N ILE A 356 0.16 -4.19 -8.67
CA ILE A 356 0.43 -5.29 -9.59
C ILE A 356 -0.43 -6.51 -9.27
N CYS A 357 -0.55 -6.91 -8.00
CA CYS A 357 -1.42 -8.03 -7.62
C CYS A 357 -2.90 -7.70 -7.81
N PHE A 358 -3.34 -6.48 -7.50
CA PHE A 358 -4.69 -6.05 -7.79
C PHE A 358 -4.96 -6.10 -9.29
N THR A 359 -4.04 -5.63 -10.13
CA THR A 359 -4.18 -5.65 -11.58
C THR A 359 -4.15 -7.09 -12.11
N MET A 360 -3.24 -7.93 -11.63
CA MET A 360 -3.15 -9.35 -11.98
C MET A 360 -4.43 -10.09 -11.59
N SER A 361 -4.87 -9.99 -10.33
CA SER A 361 -6.07 -10.66 -9.83
C SER A 361 -7.32 -10.12 -10.52
N ASN A 362 -7.54 -8.80 -10.54
CA ASN A 362 -8.77 -8.26 -11.11
C ASN A 362 -8.82 -8.37 -12.63
N LYS A 363 -7.71 -8.22 -13.36
CA LYS A 363 -7.75 -8.38 -14.81
C LYS A 363 -7.76 -9.85 -15.17
N LEU A 364 -6.84 -10.67 -14.69
CA LEU A 364 -6.76 -12.07 -15.15
C LEU A 364 -7.91 -12.96 -14.64
N LEU A 365 -8.42 -12.76 -13.42
CA LEU A 365 -9.55 -13.56 -12.90
C LEU A 365 -10.90 -13.18 -13.49
N THR A 366 -11.12 -11.90 -13.78
CA THR A 366 -12.37 -11.48 -14.45
C THR A 366 -12.40 -11.88 -15.92
N ILE A 367 -11.22 -12.16 -16.49
CA ILE A 367 -11.01 -12.51 -17.89
C ILE A 367 -11.21 -14.02 -18.17
N ILE A 368 -10.79 -14.90 -17.25
CA ILE A 368 -10.96 -16.36 -17.39
C ILE A 368 -11.93 -16.86 -16.32
N PRO A 369 -13.15 -17.30 -16.73
CA PRO A 369 -14.13 -17.86 -15.82
C PRO A 369 -13.57 -19.03 -15.01
N GLN A 370 -13.72 -18.96 -13.69
CA GLN A 370 -13.36 -20.01 -12.73
C GLN A 370 -14.56 -20.93 -12.49
N LEU A 371 -14.32 -22.20 -12.15
CA LEU A 371 -15.39 -23.19 -12.05
C LEU A 371 -16.28 -22.95 -10.83
N GLU A 372 -15.68 -22.47 -9.75
CA GLU A 372 -16.25 -22.25 -8.44
C GLU A 372 -17.45 -21.29 -8.48
N ASP A 373 -17.40 -20.29 -9.36
CA ASP A 373 -18.44 -19.28 -9.53
C ASP A 373 -19.74 -19.82 -10.17
N TYR A 374 -19.70 -21.03 -10.73
CA TYR A 374 -20.82 -21.62 -11.48
C TYR A 374 -21.32 -22.94 -10.89
N LEU A 375 -20.91 -23.26 -9.67
CA LEU A 375 -21.35 -24.45 -8.95
C LEU A 375 -22.80 -24.30 -8.46
N CYS A 376 -23.55 -25.39 -8.55
CA CYS A 376 -24.88 -25.50 -7.99
C CYS A 376 -24.76 -25.67 -6.47
N PRO A 377 -25.41 -24.84 -5.63
CA PRO A 377 -25.29 -24.95 -4.17
C PRO A 377 -25.79 -26.28 -3.57
N ILE A 378 -26.65 -27.01 -4.30
CA ILE A 378 -27.24 -28.27 -3.82
C ILE A 378 -26.28 -29.45 -4.02
N CYS A 379 -25.69 -29.57 -5.22
CA CYS A 379 -24.85 -30.70 -5.57
C CYS A 379 -23.35 -30.38 -5.60
N GLN A 380 -22.98 -29.10 -5.38
CA GLN A 380 -21.60 -28.60 -5.38
C GLN A 380 -20.82 -28.92 -6.67
N SER A 381 -21.55 -29.12 -7.76
CA SER A 381 -21.03 -29.39 -9.10
C SER A 381 -21.56 -28.36 -10.08
N ILE A 382 -20.96 -28.25 -11.26
CA ILE A 382 -21.33 -27.25 -12.27
C ILE A 382 -22.84 -27.27 -12.58
N SER A 383 -23.45 -26.09 -12.67
CA SER A 383 -24.90 -25.91 -12.84
C SER A 383 -25.38 -26.29 -14.26
N VAL A 384 -25.30 -27.57 -14.63
CA VAL A 384 -25.80 -28.07 -15.93
C VAL A 384 -27.30 -27.87 -16.05
N LYS A 385 -27.74 -27.30 -17.19
CA LYS A 385 -29.11 -26.80 -17.40
C LYS A 385 -29.51 -25.91 -16.20
N PRO A 386 -28.92 -24.71 -16.08
CA PRO A 386 -29.13 -23.85 -14.93
C PRO A 386 -30.55 -23.26 -14.95
N VAL A 387 -31.28 -23.37 -13.85
CA VAL A 387 -32.60 -22.75 -13.66
C VAL A 387 -32.45 -21.58 -12.71
N ARG A 388 -32.87 -20.39 -13.15
CA ARG A 388 -32.88 -19.18 -12.32
C ARG A 388 -34.29 -18.98 -11.75
N LEU A 389 -34.39 -19.08 -10.42
CA LEU A 389 -35.64 -18.82 -9.71
C LEU A 389 -36.00 -17.33 -9.74
N SER A 390 -37.24 -16.98 -9.41
CA SER A 390 -37.68 -15.57 -9.30
C SER A 390 -36.91 -14.77 -8.24
N CYS A 391 -36.30 -15.45 -7.26
CA CYS A 391 -35.36 -14.85 -6.32
C CYS A 391 -33.91 -14.74 -6.85
N ALA A 392 -33.68 -14.88 -8.15
CA ALA A 392 -32.39 -14.85 -8.86
C ALA A 392 -31.35 -15.94 -8.55
N HIS A 393 -31.56 -16.79 -7.54
CA HIS A 393 -30.69 -17.94 -7.25
C HIS A 393 -30.78 -19.00 -8.35
N VAL A 394 -29.63 -19.62 -8.66
CA VAL A 394 -29.46 -20.57 -9.76
C VAL A 394 -29.15 -21.97 -9.22
N PHE A 395 -29.81 -22.98 -9.79
CA PHE A 395 -29.59 -24.40 -9.47
C PHE A 395 -29.56 -25.24 -10.75
N CYS A 396 -29.04 -26.47 -10.66
CA CYS A 396 -29.17 -27.43 -11.76
C CYS A 396 -30.63 -27.91 -11.91
N VAL A 397 -31.15 -28.10 -13.13
CA VAL A 397 -32.54 -28.60 -13.37
C VAL A 397 -32.83 -29.83 -12.51
N ARG A 398 -31.91 -30.80 -12.48
CA ARG A 398 -32.09 -32.06 -11.74
C ARG A 398 -32.24 -31.84 -10.23
N CYS A 399 -31.46 -30.91 -9.68
CA CYS A 399 -31.46 -30.53 -8.28
C CYS A 399 -32.80 -29.89 -7.91
N LEU A 400 -33.31 -29.01 -8.79
CA LEU A 400 -34.60 -28.36 -8.61
C LEU A 400 -35.76 -29.36 -8.69
N VAL A 401 -35.75 -30.28 -9.65
CA VAL A 401 -36.78 -31.33 -9.80
C VAL A 401 -36.83 -32.22 -8.56
N LYS A 402 -35.69 -32.57 -7.95
CA LYS A 402 -35.66 -33.32 -6.68
C LYS A 402 -36.34 -32.54 -5.55
N LEU A 403 -36.08 -31.24 -5.42
CA LEU A 403 -36.74 -30.39 -4.42
C LEU A 403 -38.26 -30.32 -4.63
N GLN A 404 -38.72 -30.18 -5.87
CA GLN A 404 -40.14 -30.15 -6.20
C GLN A 404 -40.84 -31.49 -5.90
N ARG A 405 -40.20 -32.62 -6.21
CA ARG A 405 -40.72 -33.96 -5.86
C ARG A 405 -40.83 -34.18 -4.35
N GLU A 406 -39.90 -33.61 -3.59
CA GLU A 406 -39.92 -33.63 -2.12
C GLU A 406 -40.84 -32.53 -1.51
N VAL A 407 -41.54 -31.76 -2.35
CA VAL A 407 -42.44 -30.67 -1.94
C VAL A 407 -41.73 -29.60 -1.08
N LYS A 408 -40.42 -29.41 -1.30
CA LYS A 408 -39.63 -28.37 -0.64
C LYS A 408 -39.83 -27.04 -1.36
N ARG A 409 -40.70 -26.20 -0.79
CA ARG A 409 -41.15 -24.94 -1.42
C ARG A 409 -40.16 -23.78 -1.35
N PHE A 410 -39.27 -23.80 -0.34
CA PHE A 410 -38.36 -22.70 -0.06
C PHE A 410 -37.00 -22.83 -0.75
N CYS A 411 -36.49 -21.72 -1.28
CA CYS A 411 -35.16 -21.65 -1.87
C CYS A 411 -34.07 -21.97 -0.82
N PRO A 412 -33.13 -22.89 -1.07
CA PRO A 412 -32.05 -23.21 -0.13
C PRO A 412 -31.14 -22.04 0.24
N MET A 413 -31.05 -21.02 -0.62
CA MET A 413 -30.13 -19.88 -0.43
C MET A 413 -30.77 -18.74 0.36
N CYS A 414 -32.00 -18.33 0.01
CA CYS A 414 -32.68 -17.18 0.62
C CYS A 414 -33.98 -17.50 1.35
N ARG A 415 -34.41 -18.77 1.35
CA ARG A 415 -35.67 -19.23 1.97
C ARG A 415 -36.95 -18.62 1.40
N GLY A 416 -36.91 -17.96 0.25
CA GLY A 416 -38.12 -17.49 -0.45
C GLY A 416 -38.96 -18.66 -0.98
N ASP A 417 -40.30 -18.55 -0.92
CA ASP A 417 -41.24 -19.54 -1.47
C ASP A 417 -41.37 -19.39 -2.99
N VAL A 418 -40.40 -19.97 -3.71
CA VAL A 418 -40.27 -19.80 -5.17
C VAL A 418 -39.99 -21.10 -5.91
N VAL A 419 -39.71 -22.21 -5.20
CA VAL A 419 -39.28 -23.47 -5.83
C VAL A 419 -40.40 -24.14 -6.62
N MET A 420 -41.63 -24.12 -6.11
CA MET A 420 -42.79 -24.74 -6.79
C MET A 420 -43.31 -23.93 -7.97
N GLN A 421 -42.91 -22.66 -8.07
CA GLN A 421 -43.31 -21.76 -9.16
C GLN A 421 -42.42 -21.91 -10.39
N ALA A 422 -41.26 -22.56 -10.26
CA ALA A 422 -40.28 -22.65 -11.33
C ALA A 422 -40.62 -23.77 -12.33
N ASP A 423 -40.58 -23.43 -13.61
CA ASP A 423 -40.85 -24.33 -14.72
C ASP A 423 -39.74 -24.27 -15.80
N ALA A 424 -40.01 -24.83 -16.99
CA ALA A 424 -39.04 -24.85 -18.09
C ALA A 424 -38.67 -23.45 -18.61
N THR A 425 -39.50 -22.42 -18.39
CA THR A 425 -39.24 -21.05 -18.83
C THR A 425 -38.17 -20.36 -17.97
N ASN A 426 -37.95 -20.84 -16.75
CA ASN A 426 -36.90 -20.35 -15.85
C ASN A 426 -35.49 -20.85 -16.22
N LEU A 427 -35.36 -21.64 -17.27
CA LEU A 427 -34.06 -22.11 -17.77
C LEU A 427 -33.24 -20.92 -18.27
N ASP A 428 -32.08 -20.70 -17.65
CA ASP A 428 -31.17 -19.64 -18.07
C ASP A 428 -30.37 -20.09 -19.29
N MET A 429 -30.91 -19.77 -20.48
CA MET A 429 -30.28 -20.06 -21.76
C MET A 429 -28.94 -19.36 -21.94
N SER A 430 -28.77 -18.17 -21.35
CA SER A 430 -27.52 -17.40 -21.46
C SER A 430 -26.40 -18.10 -20.69
N LEU A 431 -26.66 -18.48 -19.43
CA LEU A 431 -25.72 -19.21 -18.61
C LEU A 431 -25.49 -20.62 -19.16
N LEU A 432 -26.52 -21.30 -19.69
CA LEU A 432 -26.36 -22.60 -20.32
C LEU A 432 -25.37 -22.55 -21.50
N ASN A 433 -25.53 -21.59 -22.41
CA ASN A 433 -24.64 -21.43 -23.56
C ASN A 433 -23.22 -21.06 -23.13
N PHE A 434 -23.10 -20.22 -22.10
CA PHE A 434 -21.84 -19.88 -21.49
C PHE A 434 -21.12 -21.11 -20.91
N LEU A 435 -21.79 -21.92 -20.09
CA LEU A 435 -21.21 -23.13 -19.49
C LEU A 435 -20.80 -24.16 -20.56
N LYS A 436 -21.60 -24.32 -21.61
CA LYS A 436 -21.25 -25.18 -22.76
C LYS A 436 -19.99 -24.71 -23.50
N THR A 437 -19.72 -23.40 -23.49
CA THR A 437 -18.59 -22.81 -24.19
C THR A 437 -17.32 -22.84 -23.34
N TYR A 438 -17.38 -22.38 -22.09
CA TYR A 438 -16.23 -22.20 -21.21
C TYR A 438 -15.93 -23.38 -20.27
N PHE A 439 -16.89 -24.28 -20.08
CA PHE A 439 -16.76 -25.47 -19.22
C PHE A 439 -17.31 -26.74 -19.90
N PRO A 440 -16.93 -27.03 -21.16
CA PRO A 440 -17.51 -28.13 -21.92
C PRO A 440 -17.20 -29.51 -21.32
N ARG A 441 -16.06 -29.69 -20.64
CA ARG A 441 -15.68 -30.98 -20.05
C ARG A 441 -16.53 -31.27 -18.82
N GLU A 442 -16.57 -30.32 -17.90
CA GLU A 442 -17.29 -30.36 -16.64
C GLU A 442 -18.79 -30.49 -16.88
N ALA A 443 -19.34 -29.71 -17.82
CA ALA A 443 -20.76 -29.78 -18.15
C ALA A 443 -21.18 -31.13 -18.76
N ARG A 444 -20.32 -31.73 -19.60
CA ARG A 444 -20.60 -33.07 -20.18
C ARG A 444 -20.51 -34.17 -19.12
N GLU A 445 -19.52 -34.10 -18.26
CA GLU A 445 -19.35 -35.05 -17.17
C GLU A 445 -20.54 -35.04 -16.23
N LYS A 446 -20.97 -33.85 -15.79
CA LYS A 446 -22.14 -33.72 -14.91
C LYS A 446 -23.44 -34.11 -15.62
N GLN A 447 -23.59 -33.85 -16.92
CA GLN A 447 -24.73 -34.31 -17.70
C GLN A 447 -24.81 -35.85 -17.72
N ARG A 448 -23.68 -36.54 -17.95
CA ARG A 448 -23.59 -38.00 -17.92
C ARG A 448 -23.92 -38.57 -16.53
N GLU A 449 -23.43 -37.93 -15.47
CA GLU A 449 -23.76 -38.31 -14.09
C GLU A 449 -25.27 -38.20 -13.85
N ASN A 450 -25.90 -37.10 -14.25
CA ASN A 450 -27.34 -36.90 -14.12
C ASN A 450 -28.14 -37.96 -14.89
N GLU A 451 -27.72 -38.33 -16.11
CA GLU A 451 -28.35 -39.38 -16.91
C GLU A 451 -28.26 -40.75 -16.23
N ASN A 452 -27.08 -41.10 -15.70
CA ASN A 452 -26.88 -42.33 -14.93
C ASN A 452 -27.77 -42.38 -13.68
N GLU A 453 -27.90 -41.27 -12.95
CA GLU A 453 -28.80 -41.20 -11.80
C GLU A 453 -30.27 -41.43 -12.20
N VAL A 454 -30.72 -40.85 -13.32
CA VAL A 454 -32.10 -41.01 -13.81
C VAL A 454 -32.35 -42.47 -14.19
N VAL A 455 -31.41 -43.10 -14.90
CA VAL A 455 -31.47 -44.52 -15.23
C VAL A 455 -31.59 -45.35 -13.95
N GLN A 456 -30.74 -45.11 -12.94
CA GLN A 456 -30.81 -45.83 -11.66
C GLN A 456 -32.13 -45.62 -10.90
N GLU A 457 -32.71 -44.41 -10.93
CA GLU A 457 -34.05 -44.16 -10.37
C GLU A 457 -35.15 -44.92 -11.12
N GLN A 458 -35.12 -44.92 -12.45
CA GLN A 458 -36.07 -45.66 -13.28
C GLN A 458 -35.97 -47.17 -13.01
N TRP A 459 -34.76 -47.72 -12.94
CA TRP A 459 -34.53 -49.12 -12.60
C TRP A 459 -35.05 -49.47 -11.20
N ARG A 460 -34.79 -48.64 -10.18
CA ARG A 460 -35.33 -48.85 -8.83
C ARG A 460 -36.86 -48.81 -8.82
N ASN A 461 -37.47 -47.87 -9.54
CA ASN A 461 -38.93 -47.79 -9.62
C ASN A 461 -39.52 -49.01 -10.33
N VAL A 462 -38.90 -49.50 -11.40
CA VAL A 462 -39.31 -50.75 -12.07
C VAL A 462 -39.20 -51.93 -11.11
N GLN A 463 -38.09 -52.07 -10.38
CA GLN A 463 -37.92 -53.14 -9.39
C GLN A 463 -38.99 -53.09 -8.28
N LEU A 464 -39.29 -51.89 -7.76
CA LEU A 464 -40.33 -51.70 -6.75
C LEU A 464 -41.72 -52.06 -7.28
N ARG A 465 -42.06 -51.71 -8.53
CA ARG A 465 -43.34 -52.07 -9.16
C ARG A 465 -43.46 -53.57 -9.44
N THR A 466 -42.38 -54.20 -9.90
CA THR A 466 -42.31 -55.66 -10.08
C THR A 466 -42.43 -56.39 -8.74
N ALA A 467 -41.81 -55.88 -7.67
CA ALA A 467 -41.92 -56.42 -6.31
C ALA A 467 -43.33 -56.21 -5.70
N ALA A 468 -44.02 -55.13 -6.07
CA ALA A 468 -45.37 -54.83 -5.64
C ALA A 468 -46.47 -55.60 -6.41
N GLY A 469 -46.11 -56.40 -7.43
CA GLY A 469 -47.05 -57.24 -8.18
C GLY A 469 -47.95 -56.48 -9.17
N GLU A 470 -47.60 -55.26 -9.56
CA GLU A 470 -48.37 -54.51 -10.57
C GLU A 470 -48.05 -55.04 -11.99
N ALA A 471 -49.03 -55.66 -12.65
CA ALA A 471 -48.93 -56.05 -14.06
C ALA A 471 -48.76 -54.83 -14.96
N MET A 472 -47.96 -54.96 -16.04
CA MET A 472 -47.72 -53.91 -17.05
C MET A 472 -49.02 -53.51 -17.77
N GLY A 473 -49.79 -52.62 -17.16
CA GLY A 473 -50.84 -51.86 -17.81
C GLY A 473 -50.21 -50.69 -18.56
N SER A 474 -50.37 -50.69 -19.88
CA SER A 474 -50.06 -49.58 -20.77
C SER A 474 -50.81 -48.33 -20.32
N ASP A 475 -50.11 -47.31 -19.82
CA ASP A 475 -50.66 -45.97 -19.79
C ASP A 475 -49.60 -44.91 -20.11
N ALA A 476 -50.10 -43.87 -20.76
CA ALA A 476 -49.42 -43.08 -21.76
C ALA A 476 -48.43 -42.05 -21.20
N GLY A 477 -47.57 -41.62 -22.12
CA GLY A 477 -46.48 -40.65 -21.99
C GLY A 477 -46.66 -39.53 -20.98
N CYS A 478 -45.61 -39.35 -20.17
CA CYS A 478 -45.13 -38.02 -19.80
C CYS A 478 -43.67 -37.92 -20.27
N VAL A 479 -43.50 -37.42 -21.49
CA VAL A 479 -42.20 -37.04 -22.05
C VAL A 479 -41.86 -35.69 -21.46
N VAL A 480 -40.83 -35.64 -20.61
CA VAL A 480 -40.02 -34.43 -20.44
C VAL A 480 -38.57 -34.86 -20.67
N MET A 481 -38.09 -34.66 -21.90
CA MET A 481 -36.67 -34.70 -22.27
C MET A 481 -36.00 -33.34 -22.01
#